data_AF-A0A318ZH32-F1
#
_entry.id   AF-A0A318ZH32-F1
#
_cell.length_a   1.000
_cell.length_b   1.000
_cell.length_c   1.000
_cell.angle_alpha   90.00
_cell.angle_beta   90.00
_cell.angle_gamma   90.00
#
_symmetry.space_group_name_H-M   'P 1'
#
loop_
_entity.id
_entity.type
_entity.pdbx_description
1 polymer ?
#
loop_
_entity_poly.entity_id
_entity_poly.type
_entity_poly.pdbx_seq_one_letter_code
_entity_poly.pdbx_strand_id
1 'polypeptide(L)'
;MKLCFVTVGATASFNLLIQAILEQSFLRELRAHGYTNLLIQYGKDGKSLFDEFLQQYPPGSEGHHGLVIDGFDFNSDGLDHEMRLAKAWPSEGRLGGLIISHAGSGSIMDALRLGVPLMVVPNPTLKDNHQQELADILQEQGYLISSHYQEIASSLDRAERLRAQMAQWPPVSRAQEVPPPSLEQVMSDELGFLD
;
A
#
# COMPACT_ATOMS: atom_id res chain seq x y z
N MET A 1 6.34 14.20 6.92
CA MET A 1 6.66 12.77 6.64
C MET A 1 5.70 12.25 5.57
N LYS A 2 6.21 11.43 4.65
CA LYS A 2 5.41 10.67 3.69
C LYS A 2 5.90 9.22 3.65
N LEU A 3 5.04 8.31 4.11
CA LEU A 3 5.37 6.90 4.33
C LEU A 3 4.81 6.01 3.21
N CYS A 4 5.63 5.11 2.70
CA CYS A 4 5.17 3.95 1.96
C CYS A 4 5.19 2.75 2.90
N PHE A 5 4.04 2.16 3.18
CA PHE A 5 3.94 0.95 3.98
C PHE A 5 3.70 -0.24 3.06
N VAL A 6 4.54 -1.27 3.14
CA VAL A 6 4.45 -2.48 2.33
C VAL A 6 4.17 -3.68 3.21
N THR A 7 3.20 -4.51 2.83
CA THR A 7 2.85 -5.73 3.57
C THR A 7 2.66 -6.93 2.64
N VAL A 8 3.41 -8.01 2.93
CA VAL A 8 3.26 -9.33 2.28
C VAL A 8 2.28 -10.24 3.03
N GLY A 9 1.64 -9.74 4.09
CA GLY A 9 0.68 -10.48 4.89
C GLY A 9 1.32 -11.47 5.86
N ALA A 10 0.46 -12.24 6.52
CA ALA A 10 0.86 -13.16 7.59
C ALA A 10 1.12 -14.60 7.11
N THR A 11 0.42 -15.03 6.06
CA THR A 11 0.23 -16.46 5.77
C THR A 11 1.06 -16.97 4.59
N ALA A 12 1.39 -16.12 3.62
CA ALA A 12 2.15 -16.50 2.43
C ALA A 12 3.40 -15.61 2.31
N SER A 13 4.54 -16.23 2.03
CA SER A 13 5.74 -15.46 1.67
C SER A 13 5.63 -14.92 0.25
N PHE A 14 6.16 -13.72 0.05
CA PHE A 14 6.22 -13.10 -1.27
C PHE A 14 7.57 -12.40 -1.49
N ASN A 15 8.61 -13.21 -1.54
CA ASN A 15 10.00 -12.75 -1.67
C ASN A 15 10.23 -11.90 -2.92
N LEU A 16 9.51 -12.17 -4.02
CA LEU A 16 9.59 -11.38 -5.25
C LEU A 16 9.17 -9.92 -5.02
N LEU A 17 8.13 -9.67 -4.21
CA LEU A 17 7.74 -8.31 -3.84
C LEU A 17 8.79 -7.64 -2.95
N ILE A 18 9.33 -8.36 -1.97
CA ILE A 18 10.38 -7.84 -1.08
C ILE A 18 11.64 -7.47 -1.88
N GLN A 19 12.04 -8.31 -2.84
CA GLN A 19 13.16 -7.99 -3.73
C GLN A 19 12.86 -6.76 -4.57
N ALA A 20 11.67 -6.69 -5.20
CA ALA A 20 11.28 -5.57 -6.05
C ALA A 20 11.25 -4.22 -5.31
N ILE A 21 10.75 -4.17 -4.06
CA ILE A 21 10.73 -2.93 -3.27
C ILE A 21 12.11 -2.53 -2.70
N LEU A 22 13.07 -3.45 -2.67
CA LEU A 22 14.45 -3.17 -2.24
C LEU A 22 15.38 -2.90 -3.43
N GLU A 23 14.88 -3.00 -4.67
CA GLU A 23 15.64 -2.58 -5.85
C GLU A 23 15.89 -1.08 -5.86
N GLN A 24 17.08 -0.70 -6.33
CA GLN A 24 17.49 0.70 -6.45
C GLN A 24 16.59 1.52 -7.38
N SER A 25 15.96 0.87 -8.37
CA SER A 25 14.98 1.46 -9.28
C SER A 25 13.75 1.95 -8.51
N PHE A 26 13.16 1.09 -7.68
CA PHE A 26 12.00 1.41 -6.86
C PHE A 26 12.31 2.46 -5.79
N LEU A 27 13.41 2.30 -5.04
CA LEU A 27 13.78 3.24 -3.98
C LEU A 27 14.01 4.66 -4.52
N ARG A 28 14.64 4.78 -5.70
CA ARG A 28 14.84 6.06 -6.37
C ARG A 28 13.53 6.69 -6.80
N GLU A 29 12.63 5.91 -7.40
CA GLU A 29 11.33 6.41 -7.86
C GLU A 29 10.45 6.82 -6.67
N LEU A 30 10.45 6.02 -5.61
CA LEU A 30 9.77 6.33 -4.36
C LEU A 30 10.28 7.65 -3.78
N ARG A 31 11.59 7.87 -3.76
CA ARG A 31 12.17 9.15 -3.34
C ARG A 31 11.75 10.32 -4.25
N ALA A 32 11.71 10.11 -5.57
CA ALA A 32 11.32 11.12 -6.54
C ALA A 32 9.86 11.61 -6.32
N HIS A 33 8.98 10.72 -5.85
CA HIS A 33 7.62 11.05 -5.43
C HIS A 33 7.49 11.66 -4.02
N GLY A 34 8.62 12.05 -3.42
CA GLY A 34 8.68 12.78 -2.15
C GLY A 34 8.45 11.92 -0.92
N TYR A 35 8.49 10.58 -1.05
CA TYR A 35 8.48 9.71 0.12
C TYR A 35 9.78 9.89 0.92
N THR A 36 9.64 9.76 2.23
CA THR A 36 10.74 9.88 3.19
C THR A 36 10.99 8.58 3.92
N ASN A 37 9.99 7.71 4.01
CA ASN A 37 10.04 6.49 4.77
C ASN A 37 9.47 5.33 3.97
N LEU A 38 10.10 4.17 4.11
CA LEU A 38 9.62 2.89 3.63
C LEU A 38 9.57 1.94 4.83
N LEU A 39 8.37 1.47 5.18
CA LEU A 39 8.15 0.49 6.24
C LEU A 39 7.71 -0.83 5.62
N ILE A 40 8.41 -1.91 5.93
CA ILE A 40 8.21 -3.21 5.27
C ILE A 40 7.82 -4.26 6.30
N GLN A 41 6.60 -4.76 6.21
CA GLN A 41 6.21 -6.00 6.86
C GLN A 41 6.62 -7.15 5.93
N TYR A 42 7.78 -7.75 6.17
CA TYR A 42 8.42 -8.72 5.27
C TYR A 42 7.99 -10.18 5.52
N GLY A 43 7.23 -10.45 6.59
CA GLY A 43 6.70 -11.76 6.91
C GLY A 43 7.76 -12.78 7.34
N LYS A 44 7.39 -14.06 7.41
CA LYS A 44 8.24 -15.10 8.01
C LYS A 44 9.55 -15.34 7.25
N ASP A 45 9.51 -15.28 5.92
CA ASP A 45 10.64 -15.66 5.06
C ASP A 45 11.39 -14.46 4.44
N GLY A 46 10.88 -13.24 4.63
CA GLY A 46 11.49 -12.03 4.07
C GLY A 46 12.63 -11.43 4.88
N LYS A 47 12.85 -11.92 6.12
CA LYS A 47 13.86 -11.35 7.02
C LYS A 47 15.27 -11.42 6.46
N SER A 48 15.66 -12.56 5.89
CA SER A 48 17.01 -12.73 5.34
C SER A 48 17.28 -11.76 4.19
N LEU A 49 16.31 -11.56 3.30
CA LEU A 49 16.41 -10.59 2.20
C LEU A 49 16.56 -9.16 2.71
N PHE A 50 15.81 -8.81 3.76
CA PHE A 50 15.91 -7.49 4.38
C PHE A 50 17.26 -7.29 5.09
N ASP A 51 17.73 -8.28 5.84
CA ASP A 51 19.02 -8.24 6.52
C ASP A 51 20.19 -8.16 5.50
N GLU A 52 20.13 -8.94 4.41
CA GLU A 52 21.11 -8.90 3.32
C GLU A 52 21.16 -7.51 2.67
N PHE A 53 19.99 -6.89 2.42
CA PHE A 53 19.92 -5.52 1.93
C PHE A 53 20.58 -4.54 2.90
N LEU A 54 20.31 -4.63 4.21
CA LEU A 54 20.92 -3.74 5.20
C LEU A 54 22.43 -3.96 5.37
N GLN A 55 22.92 -5.19 5.18
CA GLN A 55 24.35 -5.47 5.18
C GLN A 55 25.04 -4.85 3.95
N GLN A 56 24.41 -4.94 2.78
CA GLN A 56 24.92 -4.36 1.55
C GLN A 56 24.83 -2.83 1.56
N TYR A 57 23.74 -2.29 2.11
CA TYR A 57 23.44 -0.87 2.19
C TYR A 57 23.08 -0.50 3.64
N PRO A 58 24.08 -0.17 4.47
CA PRO A 58 23.82 0.26 5.85
C PRO A 58 22.93 1.51 5.90
N PRO A 59 22.19 1.73 7.00
CA PRO A 59 21.36 2.92 7.17
C PRO A 59 22.13 4.22 6.92
N GLY A 60 21.55 5.10 6.10
CA GLY A 60 22.17 6.37 5.70
C GLY A 60 23.17 6.28 4.54
N SER A 61 23.41 5.08 3.99
CA SER A 61 24.18 4.93 2.75
C SER A 61 23.44 5.46 1.52
N GLU A 62 24.17 5.70 0.42
CA GLU A 62 23.58 6.18 -0.84
C GLU A 62 22.54 5.22 -1.42
N GLY A 63 22.64 3.93 -1.13
CA GLY A 63 21.68 2.91 -1.60
C GLY A 63 20.28 3.02 -1.01
N HIS A 64 20.11 3.84 0.04
CA HIS A 64 18.79 4.17 0.60
C HIS A 64 18.13 5.36 -0.12
N HIS A 65 18.87 6.07 -0.98
CA HIS A 65 18.39 7.27 -1.68
C HIS A 65 17.78 8.33 -0.75
N GLY A 66 18.28 8.42 0.50
CA GLY A 66 17.76 9.35 1.51
C GLY A 66 16.41 8.95 2.11
N LEU A 67 15.97 7.71 1.91
CA LEU A 67 14.83 7.12 2.60
C LEU A 67 15.28 6.57 3.97
N VAL A 68 14.37 6.63 4.95
CA VAL A 68 14.46 5.83 6.17
C VAL A 68 13.72 4.52 5.90
N ILE A 69 14.45 3.41 5.93
CA ILE A 69 13.92 2.09 5.60
C ILE A 69 13.93 1.23 6.87
N ASP A 70 12.73 0.83 7.31
CA ASP A 70 12.52 -0.03 8.47
C ASP A 70 11.71 -1.25 8.08
N GLY A 71 11.86 -2.34 8.84
CA GLY A 71 11.13 -3.57 8.57
C GLY A 71 10.85 -4.39 9.82
N PHE A 72 9.78 -5.18 9.75
CA PHE A 72 9.37 -6.11 10.79
C PHE A 72 8.71 -7.36 10.19
N ASP A 73 8.56 -8.40 11.00
CA ASP A 73 8.08 -9.72 10.58
C ASP A 73 6.54 -9.80 10.56
N PHE A 74 5.91 -10.16 11.66
CA PHE A 74 4.47 -10.32 11.82
C PHE A 74 4.03 -9.63 13.09
N ASN A 75 2.99 -8.81 13.00
CA ASN A 75 2.38 -8.16 14.14
C ASN A 75 1.08 -8.88 14.51
N SER A 76 1.05 -9.53 15.67
CA SER A 76 -0.13 -10.25 16.18
C SER A 76 -1.29 -9.31 16.53
N ASP A 77 -1.00 -8.04 16.77
CA ASP A 77 -2.00 -7.02 17.12
C ASP A 77 -2.67 -6.42 15.87
N GLY A 78 -2.31 -6.91 14.68
CA GLY A 78 -2.77 -6.41 13.39
C GLY A 78 -1.85 -5.35 12.80
N LEU A 79 -2.25 -4.75 11.67
CA LEU A 79 -1.47 -3.73 10.93
C LEU A 79 -2.06 -2.32 11.06
N ASP A 80 -2.99 -2.17 11.99
CA ASP A 80 -3.81 -0.97 12.19
C ASP A 80 -2.96 0.27 12.48
N HIS A 81 -1.90 0.10 13.27
CA HIS A 81 -0.98 1.17 13.61
C HIS A 81 -0.17 1.60 12.38
N GLU A 82 0.43 0.64 11.70
CA GLU A 82 1.31 0.85 10.55
C GLU A 82 0.55 1.45 9.36
N MET A 83 -0.66 0.97 9.08
CA MET A 83 -1.51 1.55 8.04
C MET A 83 -1.93 2.99 8.38
N ARG A 84 -2.21 3.29 9.66
CA ARG A 84 -2.51 4.67 10.09
C ARG A 84 -1.32 5.62 9.94
N LEU A 85 -0.09 5.14 10.00
CA LEU A 85 1.10 5.97 9.74
C LEU A 85 1.13 6.50 8.29
N ALA A 86 0.59 5.73 7.35
CA ALA A 86 0.46 6.14 5.95
C ALA A 86 -0.71 7.13 5.72
N LYS A 87 -1.62 7.29 6.66
CA LYS A 87 -2.72 8.27 6.55
C LYS A 87 -2.22 9.71 6.70
N ALA A 88 -2.83 10.63 5.95
CA ALA A 88 -2.58 12.05 6.09
C ALA A 88 -3.01 12.54 7.47
N TRP A 89 -2.14 13.30 8.13
CA TRP A 89 -2.40 13.91 9.43
C TRP A 89 -1.64 15.24 9.52
N PRO A 90 -2.22 16.34 8.98
CA PRO A 90 -1.52 17.61 8.83
C PRO A 90 -1.00 18.20 10.14
N SER A 91 -1.69 18.00 11.26
CA SER A 91 -1.28 18.49 12.59
C SER A 91 0.01 17.84 13.11
N GLU A 92 0.39 16.67 12.59
CA GLU A 92 1.67 16.00 12.87
C GLU A 92 2.64 16.07 11.67
N GLY A 93 2.33 16.89 10.66
CA GLY A 93 3.16 17.02 9.46
C GLY A 93 3.19 15.77 8.56
N ARG A 94 2.16 14.91 8.63
CA ARG A 94 2.04 13.73 7.76
C ARG A 94 1.22 14.09 6.50
N LEU A 95 1.86 14.00 5.34
CA LEU A 95 1.31 14.47 4.06
C LEU A 95 0.38 13.44 3.37
N GLY A 96 0.24 12.25 3.94
CA GLY A 96 -0.45 11.12 3.32
C GLY A 96 0.47 10.36 2.38
N GLY A 97 0.50 9.05 2.56
CA GLY A 97 1.40 8.11 1.92
C GLY A 97 0.68 7.12 1.03
N LEU A 98 1.21 5.90 0.97
CA LEU A 98 0.74 4.80 0.15
C LEU A 98 0.87 3.49 0.92
N ILE A 99 -0.11 2.61 0.77
CA ILE A 99 -0.03 1.21 1.20
C ILE A 99 0.16 0.35 -0.04
N ILE A 100 1.14 -0.56 0.01
CA ILE A 100 1.36 -1.61 -0.99
C ILE A 100 1.06 -2.95 -0.32
N SER A 101 0.11 -3.70 -0.86
CA SER A 101 -0.30 -4.99 -0.28
C SER A 101 -0.28 -6.09 -1.34
N HIS A 102 0.13 -7.29 -0.95
CA HIS A 102 0.11 -8.49 -1.79
C HIS A 102 -1.29 -9.04 -2.15
N ALA A 103 -2.35 -8.24 -1.99
CA ALA A 103 -3.76 -8.62 -2.20
C ALA A 103 -4.43 -9.47 -1.08
N GLY A 104 -3.92 -9.41 0.16
CA GLY A 104 -4.66 -9.97 1.30
C GLY A 104 -5.98 -9.21 1.53
N SER A 105 -7.13 -9.89 1.44
CA SER A 105 -8.46 -9.25 1.52
C SER A 105 -8.66 -8.39 2.78
N GLY A 106 -8.20 -8.85 3.95
CA GLY A 106 -8.24 -8.04 5.18
C GLY A 106 -7.49 -6.72 5.04
N SER A 107 -6.25 -6.78 4.55
CA SER A 107 -5.43 -5.58 4.35
C SER A 107 -6.00 -4.62 3.30
N ILE A 108 -6.66 -5.14 2.26
CA ILE A 108 -7.37 -4.31 1.28
C ILE A 108 -8.49 -3.53 1.97
N MET A 109 -9.35 -4.23 2.72
CA MET A 109 -10.49 -3.59 3.39
C MET A 109 -10.06 -2.58 4.44
N ASP A 110 -9.01 -2.88 5.22
CA ASP A 110 -8.49 -1.97 6.24
C ASP A 110 -7.90 -0.70 5.62
N ALA A 111 -7.15 -0.81 4.53
CA ALA A 111 -6.62 0.35 3.80
C ALA A 111 -7.73 1.24 3.22
N LEU A 112 -8.77 0.63 2.63
CA LEU A 112 -9.92 1.34 2.08
C LEU A 112 -10.70 2.07 3.18
N ARG A 113 -10.96 1.42 4.32
CA ARG A 113 -11.60 2.05 5.50
C ARG A 113 -10.82 3.23 6.03
N LEU A 114 -9.49 3.16 6.00
CA LEU A 114 -8.63 4.26 6.46
C LEU A 114 -8.60 5.43 5.45
N GLY A 115 -9.05 5.22 4.22
CA GLY A 115 -9.00 6.21 3.14
C GLY A 115 -7.57 6.49 2.68
N VAL A 116 -6.69 5.47 2.74
CA VAL A 116 -5.30 5.58 2.32
C VAL A 116 -5.17 5.01 0.90
N PRO A 117 -4.40 5.66 0.00
CA PRO A 117 -4.15 5.11 -1.32
C PRO A 117 -3.56 3.70 -1.23
N LEU A 118 -4.09 2.80 -2.04
CA LEU A 118 -3.74 1.39 -2.03
C LEU A 118 -3.25 0.94 -3.41
N MET A 119 -2.06 0.33 -3.43
CA MET A 119 -1.55 -0.46 -4.54
C MET A 119 -1.58 -1.93 -4.16
N VAL A 120 -2.25 -2.73 -4.95
CA VAL A 120 -2.30 -4.18 -4.80
C VAL A 120 -1.31 -4.82 -5.77
N VAL A 121 -0.50 -5.74 -5.26
CA VAL A 121 0.46 -6.52 -6.04
C VAL A 121 0.15 -7.99 -5.84
N PRO A 122 -0.71 -8.59 -6.68
CA PRO A 122 -1.08 -10.00 -6.53
C PRO A 122 0.14 -10.91 -6.59
N ASN A 123 0.15 -11.98 -5.78
CA ASN A 123 1.25 -12.95 -5.79
C ASN A 123 1.03 -14.02 -6.87
N PRO A 124 1.80 -14.02 -7.98
CA PRO A 124 1.59 -14.96 -9.07
C PRO A 124 1.98 -16.40 -8.72
N THR A 125 2.65 -16.63 -7.58
CA THR A 125 3.04 -17.99 -7.16
C THR A 125 1.95 -18.70 -6.36
N LEU A 126 0.91 -17.99 -5.93
CA LEU A 126 -0.24 -18.59 -5.25
C LEU A 126 -1.23 -19.13 -6.30
N LYS A 127 -1.83 -20.28 -6.01
CA LYS A 127 -2.72 -20.98 -6.94
C LYS A 127 -4.10 -20.33 -7.07
N ASP A 128 -4.47 -19.48 -6.13
CA ASP A 128 -5.81 -18.90 -6.05
C ASP A 128 -5.84 -17.52 -6.72
N ASN A 129 -6.37 -17.49 -7.95
CA ASN A 129 -6.54 -16.25 -8.72
C ASN A 129 -7.57 -15.27 -8.12
N HIS A 130 -8.28 -15.65 -7.05
CA HIS A 130 -9.27 -14.80 -6.39
C HIS A 130 -8.71 -13.45 -5.90
N GLN A 131 -7.42 -13.43 -5.54
CA GLN A 131 -6.72 -12.20 -5.18
C GLN A 131 -6.63 -11.22 -6.36
N GLN A 132 -6.35 -11.75 -7.55
CA GLN A 132 -6.30 -10.97 -8.79
C GLN A 132 -7.70 -10.47 -9.17
N GLU A 133 -8.71 -11.35 -9.11
CA GLU A 133 -10.12 -11.00 -9.42
C GLU A 133 -10.61 -9.82 -8.56
N LEU A 134 -10.39 -9.86 -7.24
CA LEU A 134 -10.76 -8.77 -6.35
C LEU A 134 -10.00 -7.48 -6.67
N ALA A 135 -8.69 -7.58 -6.94
CA ALA A 135 -7.87 -6.43 -7.30
C ALA A 135 -8.34 -5.78 -8.61
N ASP A 136 -8.74 -6.58 -9.59
CA ASP A 136 -9.22 -6.11 -10.89
C ASP A 136 -10.56 -5.37 -10.74
N ILE A 137 -11.54 -5.95 -10.01
CA ILE A 137 -12.84 -5.31 -9.74
C ILE A 137 -12.65 -3.96 -9.04
N LEU A 138 -11.84 -3.91 -7.98
CA LEU A 138 -11.62 -2.67 -7.22
C LEU A 138 -10.81 -1.64 -8.00
N GLN A 139 -9.92 -2.07 -8.90
CA GLN A 139 -9.22 -1.18 -9.82
C GLN A 139 -10.17 -0.58 -10.85
N GLU A 140 -11.07 -1.38 -11.44
CA GLU A 140 -12.08 -0.90 -12.40
C GLU A 140 -13.01 0.14 -11.76
N GLN A 141 -13.32 -0.03 -10.47
CA GLN A 141 -14.10 0.92 -9.69
C GLN A 141 -13.29 2.14 -9.21
N GLY A 142 -11.97 2.16 -9.42
CA GLY A 142 -11.09 3.29 -9.07
C GLY A 142 -10.74 3.39 -7.59
N TYR A 143 -10.94 2.32 -6.80
CA TYR A 143 -10.63 2.30 -5.37
C TYR A 143 -9.15 2.04 -5.07
N LEU A 144 -8.47 1.30 -5.94
CA LEU A 144 -7.07 0.94 -5.82
C LEU A 144 -6.41 0.85 -7.19
N ILE A 145 -5.09 0.66 -7.22
CA ILE A 145 -4.37 0.26 -8.42
C ILE A 145 -3.81 -1.15 -8.26
N SER A 146 -3.87 -1.96 -9.32
CA SER A 146 -3.25 -3.28 -9.39
C SER A 146 -1.96 -3.17 -10.20
N SER A 147 -0.90 -3.81 -9.73
CA SER A 147 0.40 -3.80 -10.39
C SER A 147 1.10 -5.14 -10.25
N HIS A 148 1.92 -5.49 -11.24
CA HIS A 148 2.81 -6.63 -11.13
C HIS A 148 4.08 -6.23 -10.36
N TYR A 149 4.67 -7.13 -9.58
CA TYR A 149 5.86 -6.81 -8.76
C TYR A 149 7.03 -6.27 -9.60
N GLN A 150 7.16 -6.68 -10.87
CA GLN A 150 8.20 -6.19 -11.79
C GLN A 150 7.97 -4.75 -12.27
N GLU A 151 6.73 -4.26 -12.22
CA GLU A 151 6.33 -2.93 -12.70
C GLU A 151 6.00 -1.99 -11.54
N ILE A 152 6.33 -2.38 -10.32
CA ILE A 152 5.91 -1.67 -9.11
C ILE A 152 6.47 -0.24 -9.06
N ALA A 153 7.72 -0.05 -9.52
CA ALA A 153 8.35 1.26 -9.60
C ALA A 153 7.61 2.20 -10.58
N SER A 154 7.35 1.76 -11.80
CA SER A 154 6.61 2.56 -12.80
C SER A 154 5.14 2.78 -12.43
N SER A 155 4.63 2.01 -11.47
CA SER A 155 3.25 2.13 -10.98
C SER A 155 3.07 3.20 -9.90
N LEU A 156 4.16 3.73 -9.32
CA LEU A 156 4.09 4.78 -8.30
C LEU A 156 3.42 6.06 -8.83
N ASP A 157 3.65 6.39 -10.09
CA ASP A 157 2.95 7.47 -10.80
C ASP A 157 1.42 7.32 -10.76
N ARG A 158 0.92 6.10 -10.98
CA ARG A 158 -0.51 5.78 -10.90
C ARG A 158 -1.01 5.92 -9.46
N ALA A 159 -0.20 5.49 -8.50
CA ALA A 159 -0.53 5.58 -7.07
C ALA A 159 -0.67 7.03 -6.60
N GLU A 160 0.22 7.91 -7.06
CA GLU A 160 0.15 9.34 -6.75
C GLU A 160 -1.05 10.03 -7.39
N ARG A 161 -1.43 9.62 -8.61
CA ARG A 161 -2.68 10.09 -9.25
C ARG A 161 -3.90 9.65 -8.45
N LEU A 162 -3.96 8.40 -8.01
CA LEU A 162 -5.02 7.90 -7.13
C LEU A 162 -5.08 8.73 -5.84
N ARG A 163 -3.94 8.96 -5.18
CA ARG A 163 -3.87 9.79 -3.97
C ARG A 163 -4.40 11.20 -4.19
N ALA A 164 -4.04 11.84 -5.31
CA ALA A 164 -4.53 13.17 -5.65
C ALA A 164 -6.05 13.19 -5.88
N GLN A 165 -6.61 12.14 -6.49
CA GLN A 165 -8.06 11.99 -6.67
C GLN A 165 -8.78 11.78 -5.33
N MET A 166 -8.25 10.90 -4.46
CA MET A 166 -8.81 10.64 -3.14
C MET A 166 -8.80 11.89 -2.25
N ALA A 167 -7.77 12.74 -2.36
CA ALA A 167 -7.69 14.00 -1.63
C ALA A 167 -8.72 15.07 -2.10
N GLN A 168 -9.30 14.89 -3.29
CA GLN A 168 -10.35 15.76 -3.84
C GLN A 168 -11.77 15.30 -3.49
N TRP A 169 -11.90 14.25 -2.66
CA TRP A 169 -13.19 13.73 -2.20
C TRP A 169 -13.70 14.47 -0.94
N PRO A 170 -15.00 14.83 -0.82
CA PRO A 170 -16.08 14.53 -1.77
C PRO A 170 -16.01 15.48 -2.99
N PRO A 171 -16.51 15.06 -4.16
CA PRO A 171 -16.50 15.88 -5.35
C PRO A 171 -17.15 17.24 -5.05
N VAL A 172 -16.51 18.32 -5.47
CA VAL A 172 -17.11 19.65 -5.50
C VAL A 172 -18.44 19.51 -6.23
N SER A 173 -19.55 19.70 -5.51
CA SER A 173 -20.91 19.52 -5.99
C SER A 173 -21.12 20.27 -7.30
N ARG A 174 -21.07 19.56 -8.42
CA ARG A 174 -21.69 20.00 -9.67
C ARG A 174 -23.00 19.25 -9.82
N ALA A 175 -24.03 19.83 -9.18
CA ALA A 175 -25.42 19.75 -9.59
C ALA A 175 -25.90 18.38 -10.12
N GLN A 176 -25.85 17.33 -9.29
CA GLN A 176 -26.75 16.18 -9.43
C GLN A 176 -27.26 15.79 -8.03
N GLU A 177 -28.57 15.83 -7.90
CA GLU A 177 -29.35 15.45 -6.73
C GLU A 177 -29.19 13.94 -6.52
N VAL A 178 -28.31 13.58 -5.58
CA VAL A 178 -28.24 12.36 -4.75
C VAL A 178 -26.74 12.13 -4.49
N PRO A 179 -26.28 12.22 -3.23
CA PRO A 179 -24.89 11.90 -2.91
C PRO A 179 -24.61 10.43 -3.29
N PRO A 180 -23.50 10.13 -3.98
CA PRO A 180 -23.10 8.74 -4.16
C PRO A 180 -22.85 8.10 -2.78
N PRO A 181 -23.20 6.82 -2.59
CA PRO A 181 -23.08 6.17 -1.30
C PRO A 181 -21.62 6.21 -0.82
N SER A 182 -21.42 6.49 0.47
CA SER A 182 -20.10 6.40 1.09
C SER A 182 -19.57 4.97 0.98
N LEU A 183 -18.25 4.79 1.03
CA LEU A 183 -17.64 3.46 1.04
C LEU A 183 -18.23 2.58 2.17
N GLU A 184 -18.59 3.20 3.29
CA GLU A 184 -19.30 2.57 4.41
C GLU A 184 -20.71 2.08 4.05
N GLN A 185 -21.45 2.85 3.24
CA GLN A 185 -22.77 2.45 2.71
C GLN A 185 -22.65 1.32 1.68
N VAL A 186 -21.68 1.39 0.78
CA VAL A 186 -21.43 0.30 -0.19
C VAL A 186 -21.02 -0.99 0.52
N MET A 187 -20.17 -0.89 1.55
CA MET A 187 -19.78 -2.03 2.38
C MET A 187 -20.96 -2.60 3.18
N SER A 188 -21.86 -1.77 3.69
CA SER A 188 -23.06 -2.20 4.39
C SER A 188 -24.05 -2.93 3.45
N ASP A 189 -24.27 -2.37 2.27
CA ASP A 189 -25.21 -2.90 1.27
C ASP A 189 -24.75 -4.23 0.66
N GLU A 190 -23.45 -4.42 0.43
CA GLU A 190 -22.94 -5.67 -0.15
C GLU A 190 -22.59 -6.76 0.88
N LEU A 191 -22.10 -6.38 2.07
CA LEU A 191 -21.64 -7.36 3.06
C LEU A 191 -22.67 -7.70 4.14
N GLY A 192 -23.85 -7.06 4.13
CA GLY A 192 -24.97 -7.42 4.99
C GLY A 192 -24.62 -7.39 6.50
N PHE A 193 -23.79 -6.43 6.93
CA PHE A 193 -23.58 -6.20 8.35
C PHE A 193 -24.81 -5.48 8.91
N LEU A 194 -25.72 -6.28 9.45
CA LEU A 194 -26.71 -5.83 10.44
C LEU A 194 -25.96 -5.35 11.68
N ASP A 195 -26.39 -4.19 12.19
CA ASP A 195 -25.95 -3.52 13.42
C ASP A 195 -25.59 -4.45 14.59
#